data_AF-A0A6G0VKY8-F1
#
_entry.id   AF-A0A6G0VKY8-F1
#
_cell.length_a   1.000
_cell.length_b   1.000
_cell.length_c   1.000
_cell.angle_alpha   90.00
_cell.angle_beta   90.00
_cell.angle_gamma   90.00
#
_symmetry.space_group_name_H-M   'P 1'
#
loop_
_entity.id
_entity.type
_entity.pdbx_description
1 polymer ?
#
loop_
_entity_poly.entity_id
_entity_poly.type
_entity_poly.pdbx_seq_one_letter_code
_entity_poly.pdbx_strand_id
1 'polypeptide(L)'
;MLFEPMAYRQYLKTYLLENSDFMRDNCLYCGRTGYSHRVMCGKKVEWVECMDCNRWMVIDCIPDEDKLGTTADYEKSDFKCILCQEKH
;
A
#
# COMPACT_ATOMS: atom_id res chain seq x y z
N MET A 1 -7.06 -20.27 31.54
CA MET A 1 -6.90 -19.05 30.71
C MET A 1 -8.04 -19.05 29.70
N LEU A 2 -8.96 -18.10 29.78
CA LEU A 2 -10.04 -17.97 28.79
C LEU A 2 -9.44 -17.29 27.55
N PHE A 3 -9.62 -17.91 26.38
CA PHE A 3 -9.22 -17.31 25.12
C PHE A 3 -10.14 -16.12 24.84
N GLU A 4 -9.57 -14.92 24.72
CA GLU A 4 -10.30 -13.70 24.38
C GLU A 4 -10.06 -13.34 22.91
N PRO A 5 -11.01 -13.62 22.01
CA PRO A 5 -10.79 -13.50 20.57
C PRO A 5 -10.48 -12.08 20.11
N MET A 6 -11.05 -11.07 20.77
CA MET A 6 -10.83 -9.67 20.40
C MET A 6 -9.44 -9.18 20.79
N ALA A 7 -8.98 -9.50 22.01
CA ALA A 7 -7.62 -9.20 22.44
C ALA A 7 -6.59 -9.87 21.52
N TYR A 8 -6.84 -11.14 21.14
CA TYR A 8 -5.95 -11.87 20.24
C TYR A 8 -5.92 -11.28 18.81
N ARG A 9 -7.05 -10.83 18.28
CA ARG A 9 -7.10 -10.11 16.99
C ARG A 9 -6.34 -8.79 17.03
N GLN A 10 -6.49 -8.03 18.12
CA GLN A 10 -5.77 -6.77 18.31
C GLN A 10 -4.25 -7.02 18.34
N TYR A 11 -3.82 -8.01 19.11
CA TYR A 11 -2.43 -8.44 19.20
C TYR A 11 -1.87 -8.86 17.84
N LEU A 12 -2.57 -9.72 17.10
CA LEU A 12 -2.14 -10.16 15.78
C LEU A 12 -2.02 -8.98 14.80
N LYS A 13 -2.97 -8.03 14.83
CA LYS A 13 -2.90 -6.83 13.99
C LYS A 13 -1.64 -6.02 14.31
N THR A 14 -1.38 -5.74 15.58
CA THR A 14 -0.18 -4.99 16.01
C THR A 14 1.09 -5.74 15.65
N TYR A 15 1.17 -7.03 15.96
CA TYR A 15 2.32 -7.88 15.67
C TYR A 15 2.64 -7.91 14.17
N LEU A 16 1.62 -8.06 13.32
CA LEU A 16 1.79 -8.03 11.87
C LEU A 16 2.20 -6.64 11.38
N LEU A 17 1.68 -5.55 11.94
CA LEU A 17 2.11 -4.20 11.55
C LEU A 17 3.55 -3.89 11.95
N GLU A 18 4.00 -4.40 13.09
CA GLU A 18 5.35 -4.18 13.62
C GLU A 18 6.41 -5.10 12.99
N ASN A 19 6.04 -6.33 12.63
CA ASN A 19 7.00 -7.38 12.24
C ASN A 19 6.83 -7.87 10.80
N SER A 20 5.79 -7.46 10.08
CA SER A 20 5.61 -7.86 8.68
C SER A 20 6.29 -6.87 7.74
N ASP A 21 7.56 -7.13 7.46
CA ASP A 21 8.28 -6.49 6.34
C ASP A 21 7.54 -6.70 5.00
N PHE A 22 6.79 -7.80 4.91
CA PHE A 22 6.09 -8.22 3.70
C PHE A 22 5.04 -7.21 3.20
N MET A 23 4.47 -6.39 4.10
CA MET A 23 3.41 -5.43 3.76
C MET A 23 3.95 -4.08 3.26
N ARG A 24 5.26 -3.86 3.34
CA ARG A 24 5.93 -2.68 2.77
C ARG A 24 6.38 -2.95 1.34
N ASP A 25 6.84 -4.16 1.03
CA ASP A 25 7.43 -4.45 -0.30
C ASP A 25 6.44 -5.07 -1.31
N ASN A 26 5.13 -5.08 -0.98
CA ASN A 26 4.08 -5.60 -1.84
C ASN A 26 3.03 -4.54 -2.19
N CYS A 27 2.42 -4.69 -3.37
CA CYS A 27 1.34 -3.82 -3.79
C CYS A 27 0.08 -4.13 -2.97
N LEU A 28 -0.52 -3.11 -2.34
CA LEU A 28 -1.76 -3.23 -1.55
C LEU A 28 -2.89 -3.94 -2.31
N TYR A 29 -3.04 -3.68 -3.61
CA TYR A 29 -4.14 -4.22 -4.43
C TYR A 29 -3.90 -5.65 -4.94
N CYS A 30 -2.75 -5.92 -5.56
CA CYS A 30 -2.52 -7.18 -6.27
C CYS A 30 -1.56 -8.12 -5.56
N GLY A 31 -0.98 -7.72 -4.43
CA GLY A 31 0.00 -8.51 -3.68
C GLY A 31 1.31 -8.77 -4.44
N ARG A 32 1.50 -8.19 -5.63
CA ARG A 32 2.75 -8.28 -6.39
C ARG A 32 3.86 -7.74 -5.49
N THR A 33 4.88 -8.55 -5.27
CA THR A 33 6.11 -8.17 -4.59
C THR A 33 7.07 -7.57 -5.60
N GLY A 34 7.75 -6.49 -5.26
CA GLY A 34 8.76 -5.88 -6.12
C GLY A 34 10.16 -5.93 -5.50
N TYR A 35 11.05 -6.80 -5.97
CA TYR A 35 12.50 -6.50 -5.90
C TYR A 35 12.93 -5.57 -7.04
N SER A 36 12.11 -5.48 -8.08
CA SER A 36 12.33 -4.71 -9.29
C SER A 36 11.60 -3.37 -9.24
N HIS A 37 11.99 -2.49 -8.31
CA HIS A 37 11.53 -1.10 -8.29
C HIS A 37 11.88 -0.30 -9.57
N ARG A 38 12.55 -0.91 -10.58
CA ARG A 38 13.13 -0.17 -11.72
C ARG A 38 13.06 -0.81 -13.11
N VAL A 39 12.62 -2.06 -13.32
CA VAL A 39 12.66 -2.63 -14.68
C VAL A 39 11.50 -3.59 -14.96
N MET A 40 10.62 -3.20 -15.88
CA MET A 40 9.89 -4.10 -16.78
C MET A 40 9.89 -3.45 -18.17
N CYS A 41 10.43 -4.16 -19.17
CA CYS A 41 10.63 -3.71 -20.54
C CYS A 41 9.44 -2.91 -21.10
N GLY A 42 9.69 -1.63 -21.44
CA GLY A 42 8.90 -0.87 -22.41
C GLY A 42 7.53 -0.32 -21.97
N LYS A 43 7.04 -0.63 -20.77
CA LYS A 43 5.83 0.00 -20.20
C LYS A 43 6.11 0.36 -18.75
N LYS A 44 6.24 1.66 -18.46
CA LYS A 44 6.55 2.22 -17.14
C LYS A 44 5.62 1.63 -16.09
N VAL A 45 6.14 0.83 -15.16
CA VAL A 45 5.44 0.48 -13.93
C VAL A 45 6.03 1.38 -12.84
N GLU A 46 5.29 2.43 -12.52
CA GLU A 46 5.67 3.38 -11.47
C GLU A 46 4.84 3.06 -10.22
N TRP A 47 5.51 3.05 -9.06
CA TRP A 47 4.93 2.73 -7.77
C TRP A 47 4.78 4.01 -6.94
N VAL A 48 3.80 4.04 -6.05
CA VAL A 48 3.60 5.14 -5.11
C VAL A 48 3.45 4.60 -3.69
N GLU A 49 4.05 5.30 -2.73
CA GLU A 49 3.89 5.07 -1.30
C GLU A 49 2.77 5.95 -0.73
N CYS A 50 1.92 5.39 0.12
CA CYS A 50 0.93 6.16 0.87
C CYS A 50 1.62 6.92 2.01
N MET A 51 1.41 8.25 2.09
CA MET A 51 2.01 9.09 3.13
C MET A 51 1.64 8.65 4.56
N ASP A 52 0.40 8.24 4.79
CA ASP A 52 -0.10 7.97 6.14
C ASP A 52 0.30 6.58 6.69
N CYS A 53 0.44 5.58 5.82
CA CYS A 53 0.60 4.18 6.24
C CYS A 53 1.80 3.45 5.64
N ASN A 54 2.61 4.12 4.81
CA ASN A 54 3.83 3.61 4.19
C ASN A 54 3.62 2.32 3.37
N ARG A 55 2.40 2.12 2.88
CA ARG A 55 2.07 1.00 1.98
C ARG A 55 2.29 1.40 0.54
N TRP A 56 2.75 0.45 -0.25
CA TRP A 56 3.07 0.66 -1.64
C TRP A 56 1.96 0.18 -2.57
N MET A 57 1.76 0.92 -3.65
CA MET A 57 0.79 0.60 -4.70
C MET A 57 1.48 0.69 -6.05
N VAL A 58 1.21 -0.29 -6.92
CA VAL A 58 1.43 -0.13 -8.35
C VAL A 58 0.38 0.87 -8.86
N ILE A 59 0.81 1.95 -9.52
CA ILE A 59 -0.12 3.03 -9.95
C ILE A 59 -1.24 2.48 -10.84
N ASP A 60 -0.94 1.53 -11.74
CA ASP A 60 -1.95 0.89 -12.59
C ASP A 60 -3.03 0.14 -11.81
N CYS A 61 -2.74 -0.31 -10.59
CA CYS A 61 -3.70 -1.00 -9.74
C CYS A 61 -4.60 -0.04 -8.95
N ILE A 62 -4.31 1.26 -8.91
CA ILE A 62 -5.14 2.25 -8.24
C ILE A 62 -6.45 2.42 -9.04
N PRO A 63 -7.63 2.43 -8.40
CA PRO A 63 -8.89 2.75 -9.06
C PRO A 63 -8.83 4.10 -9.78
N ASP A 64 -9.49 4.23 -10.93
CA ASP A 64 -9.39 5.46 -11.74
C ASP A 64 -9.92 6.71 -11.00
N GLU A 65 -10.87 6.54 -10.08
CA GLU A 65 -11.36 7.60 -9.18
C GLU A 65 -10.31 8.11 -8.18
N ASP A 66 -9.34 7.26 -7.82
CA ASP A 66 -8.27 7.56 -6.87
C ASP A 66 -6.94 7.88 -7.56
N LYS A 67 -6.87 7.68 -8.89
CA LYS A 67 -5.66 7.94 -9.66
C LYS A 67 -5.43 9.43 -9.83
N LEU A 68 -4.18 9.84 -9.65
CA LEU A 68 -3.71 11.14 -10.12
C LEU A 68 -3.52 11.10 -11.64
N GLY A 69 -3.67 12.27 -12.27
CA GLY A 69 -3.77 12.40 -13.74
C GLY A 69 -2.53 11.88 -14.48
N THR A 70 -1.34 12.13 -13.96
CA THR A 70 -0.07 11.68 -14.53
C THR A 70 0.85 11.11 -13.44
N THR A 71 1.85 10.32 -13.82
CA THR A 71 2.80 9.82 -12.83
C THR A 71 3.56 10.95 -12.11
N ALA A 72 3.86 12.05 -12.82
CA ALA A 72 4.55 13.19 -12.24
C ALA A 72 3.77 13.87 -11.10
N ASP A 73 2.45 13.66 -11.04
CA ASP A 73 1.60 14.19 -9.97
C ASP A 73 1.79 13.39 -8.68
N TYR A 74 2.16 12.10 -8.76
CA TYR A 74 2.48 11.29 -7.58
C TYR A 74 3.79 11.71 -6.90
N GLU A 75 4.78 12.22 -7.65
CA GLU A 75 6.05 12.70 -7.08
C GLU A 75 5.89 13.97 -6.23
N LYS A 76 4.80 14.71 -6.44
CA LYS A 76 4.54 16.02 -5.81
C LYS A 76 3.37 16.00 -4.84
N SER A 77 2.75 14.84 -4.65
CA SER A 77 1.54 14.72 -3.83
C SER A 77 1.79 13.90 -2.58
N ASP A 78 1.06 14.27 -1.53
CA ASP A 78 0.90 13.50 -0.31
C ASP A 78 -0.16 12.41 -0.55
N PHE A 79 0.13 11.48 -1.46
CA PHE A 79 -0.83 10.46 -1.89
C PHE A 79 -1.35 9.63 -0.70
N LYS A 80 -2.67 9.46 -0.64
CA LYS A 80 -3.34 8.63 0.36
C LYS A 80 -4.03 7.45 -0.32
N CYS A 81 -3.72 6.24 0.13
CA CYS A 81 -4.39 5.04 -0.36
C CYS A 81 -5.86 4.98 0.09
N ILE A 82 -6.64 4.09 -0.52
CA ILE A 82 -8.05 3.86 -0.21
C ILE A 82 -8.35 3.55 1.28
N LEU A 83 -7.36 3.08 2.04
CA LEU A 83 -7.50 2.82 3.47
C LEU A 83 -7.27 4.06 4.35
N CYS A 84 -6.64 5.09 3.81
CA CYS A 84 -6.26 6.32 4.50
C CYS A 84 -7.03 7.56 4.02
N GLN A 85 -7.72 7.47 2.88
CA GLN A 85 -8.68 8.49 2.47
C GLN A 85 -9.83 8.57 3.48
N GLU A 86 -10.18 9.79 3.91
CA GLU A 86 -11.38 10.01 4.71
C GLU A 86 -12.61 9.79 3.83
N LYS A 87 -13.47 8.83 4.20
CA LYS A 87 -14.74 8.62 3.50
C LYS A 87 -15.69 9.76 3.88
N HIS A 88 -16.02 10.60 2.90
CA HIS A 88 -17.15 11.53 2.98
C HIS A 88 -18.48 10.80 2.85
#